data_AF-A0A2N2E8T8-F1
#
_entry.id   AF-A0A2N2E8T8-F1
#
_cell.length_a   1.000
_cell.length_b   1.000
_cell.length_c   1.000
_cell.angle_alpha   90.00
_cell.angle_beta   90.00
_cell.angle_gamma   90.00
#
_symmetry.space_group_name_H-M   'P 1'
#
loop_
_entity.id
_entity.type
_entity.pdbx_description
1 polymer ?
#
loop_
_entity_poly.entity_id
_entity_poly.type
_entity_poly.pdbx_seq_one_letter_code
_entity_poly.pdbx_strand_id
1 'polypeptide(L)'
;MIIVFISLFCGISKANAQKDSIIIESGIVDEKDVVLMYEAMDDHIKNGNLKGATNAAEKLGEMLSSRSLEKIIKTNINKGQAEVAFQAARMNKRNLSFKEILTALKKKNAPIDSISKYINRNITPKEAGKLQKIYIKNGDLKNSENASFISEVFLKEKEYLNIYLICIQEERIDDGILAAKKAGQKGKEALSTLLKRFTNLRDMTTSIKIATAIGGKNLTKREWTTIKKLIPPANEEEIIKFIMAGK
;
A
#
# COMPACT_ATOMS: atom_id res chain seq x y z
N MET A 1 -35.55 15.52 -29.80
CA MET A 1 -36.16 15.44 -28.45
C MET A 1 -36.06 14.01 -27.96
N ILE A 2 -35.11 13.72 -27.08
CA ILE A 2 -34.97 12.39 -26.47
C ILE A 2 -35.37 12.54 -25.00
N ILE A 3 -36.40 11.81 -24.59
CA ILE A 3 -36.85 11.78 -23.19
C ILE A 3 -36.07 10.67 -22.51
N VAL A 4 -35.16 11.03 -21.60
CA VAL A 4 -34.43 10.07 -20.77
C VAL A 4 -35.18 9.90 -19.45
N PHE A 5 -35.66 8.69 -19.18
CA PHE A 5 -36.28 8.33 -17.89
C PHE A 5 -35.20 7.81 -16.93
N ILE A 6 -34.88 8.57 -15.89
CA ILE A 6 -34.04 8.11 -14.79
C ILE A 6 -34.97 7.59 -13.69
N SER A 7 -35.08 6.26 -13.54
CA SER A 7 -35.83 5.63 -12.46
C SER A 7 -34.92 5.37 -11.25
N LEU A 8 -35.09 6.14 -10.17
CA LEU A 8 -34.51 5.85 -8.87
C LEU A 8 -35.41 4.85 -8.11
N PHE A 9 -35.01 3.58 -8.03
CA PHE A 9 -35.67 2.60 -7.16
C PHE A 9 -35.05 2.66 -5.75
N CYS A 10 -35.73 3.31 -4.80
CA CYS A 10 -35.53 3.03 -3.38
C CYS A 10 -36.48 1.91 -2.97
N GLY A 11 -35.94 0.74 -2.60
CA GLY A 11 -36.72 -0.33 -2.01
C GLY A 11 -37.16 0.05 -0.60
N ILE A 12 -38.46 -0.08 -0.31
CA ILE A 12 -38.98 0.09 1.05
C ILE A 12 -39.93 -1.07 1.38
N SER A 13 -39.66 -1.68 2.54
CA SER A 13 -40.48 -2.66 3.20
C SER A 13 -41.80 -2.06 3.67
N LYS A 14 -42.84 -2.90 3.64
CA LYS A 14 -44.22 -2.63 4.08
C LYS A 14 -44.31 -1.84 5.39
N ALA A 15 -44.88 -0.63 5.32
CA ALA A 15 -45.97 -0.16 6.19
C ALA A 15 -46.33 1.30 5.85
N ASN A 16 -47.63 1.59 5.89
CA ASN A 16 -48.28 2.89 5.73
C ASN A 16 -48.49 3.41 4.30
N ALA A 17 -49.73 3.20 3.85
CA ALA A 17 -50.34 3.89 2.73
C ALA A 17 -50.44 5.40 3.03
N GLN A 18 -49.45 6.15 2.58
CA GLN A 18 -49.51 7.61 2.48
C GLN A 18 -49.01 7.97 1.08
N LYS A 19 -49.94 8.35 0.19
CA LYS A 19 -49.76 8.74 -1.22
C LYS A 19 -48.29 9.03 -1.59
N ASP A 20 -47.61 8.00 -2.09
CA ASP A 20 -46.28 8.12 -2.69
C ASP A 20 -46.40 9.03 -3.91
N SER A 21 -46.08 10.31 -3.70
CA SER A 21 -45.93 11.26 -4.78
C SER A 21 -44.58 10.94 -5.43
N ILE A 22 -44.60 10.25 -6.56
CA ILE A 22 -43.41 10.14 -7.41
C ILE A 22 -43.15 11.55 -7.94
N ILE A 23 -42.17 12.25 -7.36
CA ILE A 23 -41.63 13.46 -7.98
C ILE A 23 -40.79 12.98 -9.16
N ILE A 24 -41.35 13.07 -10.36
CA ILE A 24 -40.59 12.94 -11.60
C ILE A 24 -39.91 14.29 -11.78
N GLU A 25 -38.65 14.43 -11.35
CA GLU A 25 -37.79 15.52 -11.82
C GLU A 25 -37.47 15.27 -13.30
N SER A 26 -38.42 15.58 -14.18
CA SER A 26 -38.18 15.59 -15.63
C SER A 26 -37.45 16.88 -15.98
N GLY A 27 -36.12 16.86 -15.85
CA GLY A 27 -35.28 17.85 -16.52
C GLY A 27 -35.33 17.62 -18.02
N ILE A 28 -35.72 18.64 -18.80
CA ILE A 28 -35.47 18.62 -20.24
C ILE A 28 -33.96 18.77 -20.41
N VAL A 29 -33.29 17.70 -20.81
CA VAL A 29 -31.86 17.74 -21.16
C VAL A 29 -31.77 18.20 -22.61
N ASP A 30 -31.10 19.33 -22.87
CA ASP A 30 -30.86 19.79 -24.24
C ASP A 30 -29.89 18.82 -24.94
N GLU A 31 -29.99 18.69 -26.26
CA GLU A 31 -29.06 17.89 -27.07
C GLU A 31 -27.60 18.32 -26.83
N LYS A 32 -27.38 19.62 -26.60
CA LYS A 32 -26.08 20.18 -26.23
C LYS A 32 -25.56 19.63 -24.90
N ASP A 33 -26.43 19.46 -23.90
CA ASP A 33 -26.05 18.93 -22.60
C ASP A 33 -25.64 17.47 -22.71
N VAL A 34 -26.33 16.69 -23.55
CA VAL A 34 -25.97 15.29 -23.84
C VAL A 34 -24.57 15.22 -24.49
N VAL A 35 -24.29 16.08 -25.47
CA VAL A 35 -22.97 16.16 -26.11
C VAL A 35 -21.88 16.48 -25.08
N LEU A 36 -22.09 17.48 -24.22
CA LEU A 36 -21.15 17.85 -23.16
C LEU A 36 -20.92 16.71 -22.16
N MET A 37 -21.94 15.89 -21.87
CA MET A 37 -21.79 14.71 -21.02
C MET A 37 -20.93 13.62 -21.67
N TYR A 38 -21.09 13.37 -22.98
CA TYR A 38 -20.23 12.45 -23.71
C TYR A 38 -18.78 12.94 -23.78
N GLU A 39 -18.57 14.24 -23.99
CA GLU A 39 -17.23 14.86 -23.98
C GLU A 39 -16.57 14.71 -22.60
N ALA A 40 -17.29 15.03 -21.52
CA ALA A 40 -16.81 14.86 -20.16
C ALA A 40 -16.50 13.39 -19.83
N MET A 41 -17.32 12.45 -20.31
CA MET A 41 -17.07 11.02 -20.15
C MET A 41 -15.77 10.61 -20.87
N ASP A 42 -15.56 11.03 -22.12
CA ASP A 42 -14.36 10.70 -22.89
C ASP A 42 -13.10 11.32 -22.26
N ASP A 43 -13.19 12.52 -21.71
CA ASP A 43 -12.12 13.15 -20.96
C ASP A 43 -11.78 12.39 -19.67
N HIS A 44 -12.80 11.93 -18.93
CA HIS A 44 -12.57 11.05 -17.79
C HIS A 44 -11.91 9.72 -18.20
N ILE A 45 -12.33 9.11 -19.32
CA ILE A 45 -11.73 7.88 -19.86
C ILE A 45 -10.26 8.11 -20.24
N LYS A 46 -9.96 9.16 -21.02
CA LYS A 46 -8.59 9.52 -21.44
C LYS A 46 -7.68 9.74 -20.23
N ASN A 47 -8.19 10.42 -19.22
CA ASN A 47 -7.45 10.72 -18.00
C ASN A 47 -7.40 9.55 -17.01
N GLY A 48 -8.11 8.45 -17.26
CA GLY A 48 -8.17 7.29 -16.38
C GLY A 48 -8.99 7.54 -15.11
N ASN A 49 -9.85 8.55 -15.06
CA ASN A 49 -10.75 8.79 -13.94
C ASN A 49 -11.94 7.82 -14.01
N LEU A 50 -11.79 6.63 -13.40
CA LEU A 50 -12.83 5.60 -13.40
C LEU A 50 -14.14 6.12 -12.81
N LYS A 51 -14.11 6.73 -11.63
CA LYS A 51 -15.30 7.24 -10.95
C LYS A 51 -16.03 8.29 -11.79
N GLY A 52 -15.30 9.25 -12.36
CA GLY A 52 -15.88 10.26 -13.24
C GLY A 52 -16.51 9.65 -14.48
N ALA A 53 -15.82 8.71 -15.13
CA ALA A 53 -16.31 8.03 -16.32
C ALA A 53 -17.57 7.20 -16.02
N THR A 54 -17.60 6.47 -14.91
CA THR A 54 -18.77 5.69 -14.48
C THR A 54 -19.96 6.58 -14.17
N ASN A 55 -19.77 7.65 -13.40
CA ASN A 55 -20.84 8.59 -13.08
C ASN A 55 -21.43 9.25 -14.34
N ALA A 56 -20.59 9.58 -15.32
CA ALA A 56 -21.05 10.16 -16.58
C ALA A 56 -21.84 9.14 -17.42
N ALA A 57 -21.37 7.89 -17.52
CA ALA A 57 -22.09 6.81 -18.19
C ALA A 57 -23.46 6.53 -17.55
N GLU A 58 -23.52 6.49 -16.21
CA GLU A 58 -24.77 6.29 -15.47
C GLU A 58 -25.81 7.39 -15.74
N LYS A 59 -25.37 8.66 -15.80
CA LYS A 59 -26.25 9.79 -16.16
C LYS A 59 -26.79 9.71 -17.58
N LEU A 60 -26.03 9.10 -18.49
CA LEU A 60 -26.43 8.83 -19.86
C LEU A 60 -27.29 7.56 -19.99
N GLY A 61 -27.52 6.82 -18.89
CA GLY A 61 -28.24 5.54 -18.92
C GLY A 61 -27.44 4.40 -19.56
N GLU A 62 -26.12 4.53 -19.61
CA GLU A 62 -25.21 3.58 -20.27
C GLU A 62 -24.23 2.95 -19.27
N MET A 63 -23.56 1.89 -19.73
CA MET A 63 -22.39 1.32 -19.06
C MET A 63 -21.12 1.61 -19.87
N LEU A 64 -19.98 1.73 -19.18
CA LEU A 64 -18.70 1.85 -19.85
C LEU A 64 -18.42 0.62 -20.72
N SER A 65 -18.13 0.85 -22.00
CA SER A 65 -17.72 -0.21 -22.91
C SER A 65 -16.41 -0.88 -22.45
N SER A 66 -16.20 -2.13 -22.85
CA SER A 66 -14.94 -2.84 -22.60
C SER A 66 -13.72 -2.06 -23.11
N ARG A 67 -13.83 -1.41 -24.28
CA ARG A 67 -12.77 -0.56 -24.85
C ARG A 67 -12.47 0.65 -23.97
N SER A 68 -13.49 1.28 -23.38
CA SER A 68 -13.33 2.41 -22.46
C SER A 68 -12.64 1.97 -21.16
N LEU A 69 -13.05 0.82 -20.60
CA LEU A 69 -12.42 0.25 -19.42
C LEU A 69 -10.95 -0.11 -19.70
N GLU A 70 -10.61 -0.70 -20.85
CA GLU A 70 -9.21 -0.97 -21.23
C GLU A 70 -8.35 0.30 -21.34
N LYS A 71 -8.91 1.40 -21.86
CA LYS A 71 -8.22 2.70 -21.86
C LYS A 71 -7.94 3.16 -20.43
N ILE A 72 -8.93 3.10 -19.55
CA ILE A 72 -8.78 3.48 -18.13
C ILE A 72 -7.72 2.60 -17.44
N ILE A 73 -7.75 1.28 -17.65
CA ILE A 73 -6.77 0.34 -17.10
C ILE A 73 -5.36 0.73 -17.54
N LYS A 74 -5.14 0.92 -18.85
CA LYS A 74 -3.82 1.27 -19.41
C LYS A 74 -3.31 2.60 -18.86
N THR A 75 -4.16 3.63 -18.81
CA THR A 75 -3.79 4.94 -18.28
C THR A 75 -3.38 4.85 -16.80
N ASN A 76 -4.15 4.14 -15.98
CA ASN A 76 -3.86 4.00 -14.56
C ASN A 76 -2.60 3.16 -14.28
N ILE A 77 -2.36 2.09 -15.05
CA ILE A 77 -1.08 1.35 -14.99
C ILE A 77 0.10 2.27 -15.27
N ASN A 78 -0.01 3.12 -16.30
CA ASN A 78 1.06 4.04 -16.68
C ASN A 78 1.32 5.12 -15.62
N LYS A 79 0.28 5.52 -14.87
CA LYS A 79 0.35 6.45 -13.74
C LYS A 79 0.78 5.80 -12.43
N GLY A 80 0.83 4.47 -12.35
CA GLY A 80 1.11 3.74 -11.10
C GLY A 80 -0.10 3.61 -10.17
N GLN A 81 -1.29 3.95 -10.65
CA GLN A 81 -2.56 3.89 -9.91
C GLN A 81 -3.17 2.48 -10.01
N ALA A 82 -2.47 1.49 -9.45
CA ALA A 82 -2.83 0.08 -9.63
C ALA A 82 -4.24 -0.25 -9.10
N GLU A 83 -4.66 0.34 -7.99
CA GLU A 83 -5.98 0.09 -7.40
C GLU A 83 -7.12 0.45 -8.37
N VAL A 84 -7.05 1.63 -8.98
CA VAL A 84 -8.04 2.07 -9.98
C VAL A 84 -8.00 1.15 -11.21
N ALA A 85 -6.82 0.71 -11.64
CA ALA A 85 -6.67 -0.25 -12.72
C ALA A 85 -7.31 -1.61 -12.37
N PHE A 86 -7.17 -2.10 -11.13
CA PHE A 86 -7.81 -3.33 -10.67
C PHE A 86 -9.34 -3.20 -10.65
N GLN A 87 -9.87 -2.08 -10.14
CA GLN A 87 -11.30 -1.82 -10.13
C GLN A 87 -11.86 -1.82 -11.56
N ALA A 88 -11.20 -1.11 -12.48
CA ALA A 88 -11.60 -1.07 -13.90
C ALA A 88 -11.51 -2.46 -14.56
N ALA A 89 -10.49 -3.26 -14.27
CA ALA A 89 -10.37 -4.62 -14.78
C ALA A 89 -11.50 -5.52 -14.28
N ARG A 90 -11.86 -5.42 -12.99
CA ARG A 90 -12.99 -6.16 -12.41
C ARG A 90 -14.32 -5.75 -13.04
N MET A 91 -14.54 -4.46 -13.30
CA MET A 91 -15.70 -4.00 -14.08
C MET A 91 -15.69 -4.56 -15.50
N ASN A 92 -14.50 -4.73 -16.09
CA ASN A 92 -14.33 -5.40 -17.38
C ASN A 92 -14.31 -6.94 -17.28
N LYS A 93 -14.71 -7.51 -16.14
CA LYS A 93 -14.80 -8.95 -15.88
C LYS A 93 -13.50 -9.72 -16.15
N ARG A 94 -12.34 -9.07 -15.98
CA ARG A 94 -11.02 -9.71 -16.10
C ARG A 94 -10.11 -9.36 -14.94
N ASN A 95 -9.03 -10.12 -14.82
CA ASN A 95 -7.93 -9.81 -13.92
C ASN A 95 -6.83 -9.03 -14.67
N LEU A 96 -6.05 -8.25 -13.92
CA LEU A 96 -4.78 -7.73 -14.45
C LEU A 96 -3.77 -8.89 -14.59
N SER A 97 -3.05 -8.89 -15.71
CA SER A 97 -1.91 -9.78 -15.90
C SER A 97 -0.75 -9.40 -14.98
N PHE A 98 0.13 -10.35 -14.67
CA PHE A 98 1.33 -10.06 -13.89
C PHE A 98 2.18 -8.93 -14.49
N LYS A 99 2.27 -8.86 -15.82
CA LYS A 99 3.00 -7.80 -16.54
C LYS A 99 2.39 -6.41 -16.28
N GLU A 100 1.06 -6.30 -16.29
CA GLU A 100 0.35 -5.06 -15.99
C GLU A 100 0.60 -4.61 -14.55
N ILE A 101 0.50 -5.55 -13.60
CA ILE A 101 0.78 -5.31 -12.18
C ILE A 101 2.22 -4.82 -11.97
N LEU A 102 3.19 -5.52 -12.56
CA LEU A 102 4.60 -5.16 -12.47
C LEU A 102 4.88 -3.78 -13.07
N THR A 103 4.20 -3.42 -14.16
CA THR A 103 4.34 -2.11 -14.79
C THR A 103 3.86 -1.01 -13.85
N ALA A 104 2.72 -1.21 -13.20
CA ALA A 104 2.18 -0.25 -12.24
C ALA A 104 3.12 -0.10 -11.02
N LEU A 105 3.61 -1.22 -10.47
CA LEU A 105 4.51 -1.24 -9.31
C LEU A 105 5.85 -0.56 -9.52
N LYS A 106 6.36 -0.52 -10.75
CA LYS A 106 7.63 0.15 -11.07
C LYS A 106 7.54 1.68 -11.07
N LYS A 107 6.33 2.24 -10.96
CA LYS A 107 6.13 3.70 -10.91
C LYS A 107 6.42 4.19 -9.50
N LYS A 108 7.11 5.33 -9.41
CA LYS A 108 7.71 5.89 -8.18
C LYS A 108 6.71 6.12 -7.03
N ASN A 109 5.41 6.16 -7.32
CA ASN A 109 4.35 6.48 -6.36
C ASN A 109 3.31 5.36 -6.18
N ALA A 110 3.58 4.14 -6.65
CA ALA A 110 2.64 3.04 -6.51
C ALA A 110 2.65 2.50 -5.07
N PRO A 111 1.53 2.58 -4.31
CA PRO A 111 1.48 2.01 -2.97
C PRO A 111 1.51 0.49 -3.06
N ILE A 112 2.61 -0.12 -2.58
CA ILE A 112 2.82 -1.57 -2.61
C ILE A 112 1.76 -2.32 -1.81
N ASP A 113 1.40 -1.81 -0.62
CA ASP A 113 0.49 -2.48 0.32
C ASP A 113 -0.90 -2.76 -0.26
N SER A 114 -1.28 -2.00 -1.28
CA SER A 114 -2.55 -2.17 -1.98
C SER A 114 -2.50 -3.36 -2.93
N ILE A 115 -1.34 -3.68 -3.50
CA ILE A 115 -1.23 -4.53 -4.69
C ILE A 115 -1.03 -6.01 -4.33
N SER A 116 -0.38 -6.30 -3.20
CA SER A 116 -0.20 -7.69 -2.74
C SER A 116 -1.52 -8.44 -2.56
N LYS A 117 -2.61 -7.74 -2.20
CA LYS A 117 -3.97 -8.29 -2.11
C LYS A 117 -4.58 -8.70 -3.45
N TYR A 118 -4.12 -8.09 -4.54
CA TYR A 118 -4.65 -8.31 -5.89
C TYR A 118 -3.77 -9.20 -6.75
N ILE A 119 -2.61 -9.61 -6.23
CA ILE A 119 -1.80 -10.66 -6.81
C ILE A 119 -2.53 -11.98 -6.52
N ASN A 120 -3.15 -12.55 -7.56
CA ASN A 120 -3.75 -13.87 -7.47
C ASN A 120 -2.72 -14.89 -6.97
N ARG A 121 -3.20 -15.92 -6.24
CA ARG A 121 -2.39 -17.03 -5.69
C ARG A 121 -1.61 -17.86 -6.73
N ASN A 122 -1.68 -17.50 -8.02
CA ASN A 122 -1.07 -18.21 -9.14
C ASN A 122 0.16 -17.47 -9.70
N ILE A 123 0.98 -16.85 -8.85
CA ILE A 123 2.27 -16.32 -9.30
C ILE A 123 3.29 -17.44 -9.41
N THR A 124 4.04 -17.44 -10.51
CA THR A 124 5.15 -18.37 -10.68
C THR A 124 6.34 -17.97 -9.78
N PRO A 125 7.25 -18.90 -9.42
CA PRO A 125 8.46 -18.56 -8.67
C PRO A 125 9.30 -17.45 -9.34
N LYS A 126 9.35 -17.44 -10.68
CA LYS A 126 10.03 -16.40 -11.47
C LYS A 126 9.39 -15.02 -11.30
N GLU A 127 8.07 -14.97 -11.19
CA GLU A 127 7.31 -13.75 -10.97
C GLU A 127 7.45 -13.25 -9.53
N ALA A 128 7.38 -14.16 -8.55
CA ALA A 128 7.68 -13.87 -7.17
C ALA A 128 9.08 -13.26 -7.00
N GLY A 129 10.10 -13.82 -7.66
CA GLY A 129 11.46 -13.25 -7.62
C GLY A 129 11.57 -11.84 -8.23
N LYS A 130 10.69 -11.47 -9.18
CA LYS A 130 10.63 -10.08 -9.70
C LYS A 130 9.96 -9.14 -8.70
N LEU A 131 8.90 -9.59 -8.03
CA LEU A 131 8.21 -8.81 -6.99
C LEU A 131 9.11 -8.58 -5.79
N GLN A 132 9.81 -9.62 -5.35
CA GLN A 132 10.77 -9.55 -4.25
C GLN A 132 11.78 -8.41 -4.44
N LYS A 133 12.35 -8.26 -5.63
CA LYS A 133 13.29 -7.17 -5.95
C LYS A 133 12.66 -5.78 -5.83
N ILE A 134 11.37 -5.65 -6.13
CA ILE A 134 10.63 -4.39 -5.98
C ILE A 134 10.39 -4.10 -4.50
N TYR A 135 9.96 -5.10 -3.73
CA TYR A 135 9.74 -4.96 -2.30
C TYR A 135 11.03 -4.59 -1.55
N ILE A 136 12.16 -5.21 -1.90
CA ILE A 136 13.47 -4.85 -1.33
C ILE A 136 13.84 -3.39 -1.64
N LYS A 137 13.58 -2.94 -2.87
CA LYS A 137 13.89 -1.56 -3.31
C LYS A 137 13.04 -0.50 -2.59
N ASN A 138 11.86 -0.89 -2.11
CA ASN A 138 10.93 0.00 -1.42
C ASN A 138 10.93 -0.21 0.11
N GLY A 139 11.88 -1.00 0.64
CA GLY A 139 12.00 -1.22 2.08
C GLY A 139 10.81 -1.99 2.67
N ASP A 140 10.15 -2.83 1.89
CA ASP A 140 9.02 -3.64 2.37
C ASP A 140 9.52 -5.03 2.77
N LEU A 141 9.86 -5.18 4.06
CA LEU A 141 10.41 -6.42 4.60
C LEU A 141 9.43 -7.59 4.46
N LYS A 142 8.19 -7.40 4.90
CA LYS A 142 7.19 -8.46 4.99
C LYS A 142 6.86 -9.05 3.62
N ASN A 143 6.60 -8.19 2.63
CA ASN A 143 6.29 -8.69 1.29
C ASN A 143 7.54 -9.22 0.57
N SER A 144 8.74 -8.70 0.87
CA SER A 144 9.99 -9.30 0.37
C SER A 144 10.17 -10.73 0.87
N GLU A 145 9.92 -10.98 2.15
CA GLU A 145 10.01 -12.33 2.74
C GLU A 145 8.93 -13.27 2.18
N ASN A 146 7.68 -12.81 2.10
CA ASN A 146 6.60 -13.60 1.47
C ASN A 146 6.94 -13.99 0.03
N ALA A 147 7.46 -13.05 -0.76
CA ALA A 147 7.90 -13.32 -2.12
C ALA A 147 9.09 -14.29 -2.17
N SER A 148 9.98 -14.26 -1.16
CA SER A 148 11.12 -15.18 -1.05
C SER A 148 10.70 -16.64 -0.84
N PHE A 149 9.62 -16.88 -0.09
CA PHE A 149 9.08 -18.23 0.09
C PHE A 149 8.53 -18.82 -1.21
N ILE A 150 7.91 -17.98 -2.04
CA ILE A 150 7.32 -18.42 -3.32
C ILE A 150 8.40 -18.54 -4.41
N SER A 151 9.40 -17.65 -4.38
CA SER A 151 10.50 -17.67 -5.36
C SER A 151 11.58 -18.71 -5.04
N GLU A 152 11.59 -19.24 -3.81
CA GLU A 152 12.67 -20.05 -3.23
C GLU A 152 14.04 -19.33 -3.22
N VAL A 153 14.04 -18.00 -3.33
CA VAL A 153 15.23 -17.16 -3.27
C VAL A 153 15.19 -16.34 -2.00
N PHE A 154 15.84 -16.84 -0.93
CA PHE A 154 15.87 -16.16 0.37
C PHE A 154 16.67 -14.86 0.33
N LEU A 155 16.23 -13.89 1.16
CA LEU A 155 16.92 -12.62 1.30
C LEU A 155 18.31 -12.82 1.91
N LYS A 156 19.30 -12.16 1.32
CA LYS A 156 20.67 -12.10 1.81
C LYS A 156 20.84 -10.94 2.78
N GLU A 157 21.90 -11.01 3.58
CA GLU A 157 22.31 -9.96 4.52
C GLU A 157 22.27 -8.54 3.92
N LYS A 158 22.80 -8.38 2.71
CA LYS A 158 22.83 -7.10 1.98
C LYS A 158 21.42 -6.56 1.67
N GLU A 159 20.46 -7.44 1.40
CA GLU A 159 19.09 -7.06 1.05
C GLU A 159 18.33 -6.58 2.29
N TYR A 160 18.49 -7.28 3.42
CA TYR A 160 17.97 -6.82 4.71
C TYR A 160 18.58 -5.47 5.12
N LEU A 161 19.89 -5.27 4.90
CA LEU A 161 20.53 -3.99 5.18
C LEU A 161 20.01 -2.86 4.27
N ASN A 162 19.75 -3.16 3.00
CA ASN A 162 19.14 -2.19 2.09
C ASN A 162 17.73 -1.79 2.55
N ILE A 163 16.92 -2.77 2.96
CA ILE A 163 15.58 -2.52 3.54
C ILE A 163 15.70 -1.64 4.79
N TYR A 164 16.63 -1.95 5.70
CA TYR A 164 16.91 -1.13 6.88
C TYR A 164 17.16 0.34 6.50
N LEU A 165 18.07 0.60 5.55
CA LEU A 165 18.42 1.96 5.16
C LEU A 165 17.21 2.74 4.64
N ILE A 166 16.37 2.11 3.83
CA ILE A 166 15.14 2.72 3.30
C ILE A 166 14.16 3.01 4.43
N CYS A 167 13.91 2.05 5.32
CA CYS A 167 13.00 2.24 6.45
C CYS A 167 13.44 3.39 7.37
N ILE A 168 14.74 3.50 7.66
CA ILE A 168 15.26 4.61 8.49
C ILE A 168 15.14 5.97 7.76
N GLN A 169 15.35 6.00 6.44
CA GLN A 169 15.17 7.22 5.65
C GLN A 169 13.70 7.68 5.61
N GLU A 170 12.75 6.74 5.64
CA GLU A 170 11.31 6.99 5.68
C GLU A 170 10.73 7.08 7.10
N GLU A 171 11.58 7.15 8.13
CA GLU A 171 11.20 7.21 9.55
C GLU A 171 10.37 6.01 10.04
N ARG A 172 10.37 4.90 9.29
CA ARG A 172 9.78 3.61 9.67
C ARG A 172 10.73 2.84 10.59
N ILE A 173 10.95 3.37 11.79
CA ILE A 173 12.01 2.91 12.71
C ILE A 173 11.83 1.44 13.11
N ASP A 174 10.62 1.01 13.46
CA ASP A 174 10.36 -0.37 13.89
C ASP A 174 10.63 -1.39 12.78
N ASP A 175 10.22 -1.09 11.54
CA ASP A 175 10.53 -1.91 10.35
C ASP A 175 12.03 -1.98 10.10
N GLY A 176 12.73 -0.85 10.24
CA GLY A 176 14.17 -0.76 10.11
C GLY A 176 14.89 -1.64 11.13
N ILE A 177 14.48 -1.57 12.40
CA ILE A 177 15.05 -2.40 13.48
C ILE A 177 14.89 -3.88 13.16
N LEU A 178 13.71 -4.30 12.71
CA LEU A 178 13.44 -5.70 12.36
C LEU A 178 14.29 -6.17 11.17
N ALA A 179 14.42 -5.34 10.13
CA ALA A 179 15.26 -5.64 8.98
C ALA A 179 16.74 -5.76 9.37
N ALA A 180 17.25 -4.82 10.18
CA ALA A 180 18.62 -4.88 10.66
C ALA A 180 18.87 -6.11 11.54
N LYS A 181 17.95 -6.49 12.43
CA LYS A 181 18.06 -7.73 13.22
C LYS A 181 18.28 -8.97 12.34
N LYS A 182 17.63 -9.02 11.17
CA LYS A 182 17.76 -10.11 10.19
C LYS A 182 19.03 -10.02 9.33
N ALA A 183 19.68 -8.86 9.27
CA ALA A 183 20.95 -8.64 8.57
C ALA A 183 22.20 -9.09 9.38
N GLY A 184 22.03 -9.92 10.42
CA GLY A 184 23.14 -10.53 11.16
C GLY A 184 24.14 -9.51 11.72
N GLN A 185 25.43 -9.76 11.48
CA GLN A 185 26.51 -8.95 12.04
C GLN A 185 26.52 -7.51 11.52
N LYS A 186 26.31 -7.29 10.21
CA LYS A 186 26.19 -5.93 9.66
C LYS A 186 24.94 -5.22 10.16
N GLY A 187 23.87 -5.98 10.38
CA GLY A 187 22.67 -5.52 11.05
C GLY A 187 22.93 -4.98 12.45
N LYS A 188 23.68 -5.73 13.25
CA LYS A 188 24.13 -5.27 14.58
C LYS A 188 24.90 -3.96 14.51
N GLU A 189 25.86 -3.83 13.60
CA GLU A 189 26.64 -2.59 13.43
C GLU A 189 25.77 -1.39 13.06
N ALA A 190 24.78 -1.61 12.20
CA ALA A 190 23.78 -0.62 11.84
C ALA A 190 22.93 -0.21 13.06
N LEU A 191 22.43 -1.18 13.83
CA LEU A 191 21.69 -0.93 15.07
C LEU A 191 22.53 -0.20 16.12
N SER A 192 23.81 -0.53 16.29
CA SER A 192 24.73 0.18 17.18
C SER A 192 24.89 1.65 16.80
N THR A 193 24.90 1.94 15.50
CA THR A 193 24.92 3.34 15.00
C THR A 193 23.60 4.05 15.28
N LEU A 194 22.48 3.36 15.05
CA LEU A 194 21.15 3.89 15.32
C LEU A 194 20.93 4.15 16.82
N LEU A 195 21.40 3.24 17.68
CA LEU A 195 21.35 3.36 19.13
C LEU A 195 22.03 4.66 19.59
N LYS A 196 23.26 4.91 19.13
CA LYS A 196 24.00 6.15 19.45
C LYS A 196 23.21 7.40 19.08
N ARG A 197 22.53 7.40 17.92
CA ARG A 197 21.68 8.52 17.48
C ARG A 197 20.53 8.75 18.47
N PHE A 198 19.74 7.74 18.78
CA PHE A 198 18.58 7.90 19.66
C PHE A 198 18.97 8.14 21.12
N THR A 199 20.11 7.62 21.58
CA THR A 199 20.61 7.95 22.92
C THR A 199 21.02 9.42 23.03
N ASN A 200 21.60 9.99 21.96
CA ASN A 200 21.95 11.41 21.92
C ASN A 200 20.70 12.31 21.89
N LEU A 201 19.63 11.85 21.25
CA LEU A 201 18.32 12.50 21.26
C LEU A 201 17.56 12.30 22.58
N ARG A 202 18.09 11.51 23.51
CA ARG A 202 17.44 11.11 24.78
C ARG A 202 16.09 10.41 24.57
N ASP A 203 15.90 9.76 23.43
CA ASP A 203 14.73 8.92 23.17
C ASP A 203 14.95 7.56 23.83
N MET A 204 14.47 7.44 25.07
CA MET A 204 14.58 6.22 25.86
C MET A 204 13.86 5.04 25.21
N THR A 205 12.62 5.24 24.74
CA THR A 205 11.78 4.17 24.20
C THR A 205 12.43 3.52 22.98
N THR A 206 12.86 4.34 22.00
CA THR A 206 13.50 3.82 20.80
C THR A 206 14.87 3.23 21.12
N SER A 207 15.64 3.83 22.03
CA SER A 207 16.93 3.29 22.47
C SER A 207 16.79 1.90 23.10
N ILE A 208 15.78 1.67 23.94
CA ILE A 208 15.48 0.36 24.54
C ILE A 208 15.08 -0.66 23.47
N LYS A 209 14.23 -0.28 22.50
CA LYS A 209 13.86 -1.16 21.37
C LYS A 209 15.09 -1.60 20.58
N ILE A 210 15.98 -0.67 20.24
CA ILE A 210 17.21 -0.96 19.50
C ILE A 210 18.15 -1.86 20.32
N ALA A 211 18.33 -1.55 21.60
CA ALA A 211 19.16 -2.34 22.51
C ALA A 211 18.65 -3.79 22.63
N THR A 212 17.33 -3.96 22.72
CA THR A 212 16.66 -5.27 22.76
C THR A 212 16.85 -6.02 21.45
N ALA A 213 16.81 -5.33 20.30
CA ALA A 213 17.03 -5.93 18.99
C ALA A 213 18.49 -6.37 18.76
N ILE A 214 19.47 -5.62 19.27
CA ILE A 214 20.89 -6.06 19.31
C ILE A 214 21.02 -7.31 20.20
N GLY A 215 20.24 -7.35 21.28
CA GLY A 215 20.27 -8.36 22.34
C GLY A 215 21.26 -7.97 23.42
N GLY A 216 20.82 -7.95 24.69
CA GLY A 216 21.61 -7.42 25.80
C GLY A 216 23.02 -8.04 25.96
N LYS A 217 23.17 -9.33 25.62
CA LYS A 217 24.46 -10.03 25.64
C LYS A 217 25.44 -9.56 24.56
N ASN A 218 24.93 -8.96 23.48
CA ASN A 218 25.71 -8.50 22.33
C ASN A 218 26.08 -7.02 22.41
N LEU A 219 25.51 -6.28 23.36
CA LEU A 219 25.86 -4.89 23.62
C LEU A 219 27.27 -4.80 24.21
N THR A 220 28.05 -3.84 23.72
CA THR A 220 29.34 -3.47 24.28
C THR A 220 29.17 -2.80 25.64
N LYS A 221 30.23 -2.80 26.46
CA LYS A 221 30.25 -2.07 27.75
C LYS A 221 29.85 -0.60 27.57
N ARG A 222 30.31 0.05 26.49
CA ARG A 222 30.00 1.45 26.20
C ARG A 222 28.53 1.68 25.88
N GLU A 223 27.91 0.79 25.12
CA GLU A 223 26.48 0.86 24.81
C GLU A 223 25.64 0.67 26.07
N TRP A 224 25.98 -0.31 26.91
CA TRP A 224 25.35 -0.51 28.21
C TRP A 224 25.42 0.73 29.10
N THR A 225 26.61 1.33 29.24
CA THR A 225 26.78 2.56 30.02
C THR A 225 25.94 3.71 29.48
N THR A 226 25.78 3.79 28.16
CA THR A 226 24.99 4.86 27.52
C THR A 226 23.50 4.66 27.78
N ILE A 227 23.00 3.44 27.62
CA ILE A 227 21.59 3.10 27.87
C ILE A 227 21.23 3.29 29.34
N LYS A 228 22.06 2.82 30.28
CA LYS A 228 21.82 2.95 31.73
C LYS A 228 21.61 4.41 32.16
N LYS A 229 22.32 5.35 31.53
CA LYS A 229 22.18 6.79 31.82
C LYS A 229 20.81 7.36 31.41
N LEU A 230 20.09 6.69 30.52
CA LEU A 230 18.75 7.11 30.08
C LEU A 230 17.64 6.50 30.94
N ILE A 231 17.93 5.41 31.65
CA ILE A 231 16.94 4.67 32.42
C ILE A 231 16.80 5.30 33.82
N PRO A 232 15.58 5.66 34.26
CA PRO A 232 15.35 6.07 35.64
C PRO A 232 15.79 4.98 36.62
N PRO A 233 16.49 5.31 37.73
CA PRO A 233 16.97 4.31 38.69
C PRO A 233 15.88 3.37 39.21
N ALA A 234 14.65 3.87 39.37
CA ALA A 234 13.50 3.09 39.82
C ALA A 234 13.13 1.92 38.87
N ASN A 235 13.49 2.02 37.58
CA ASN A 235 13.10 1.04 36.55
C ASN A 235 14.32 0.29 35.97
N GLU A 236 15.54 0.52 36.49
CA GLU A 236 16.77 0.03 35.89
C GLU A 236 16.80 -1.50 35.81
N GLU A 237 16.48 -2.20 36.91
CA GLU A 237 16.56 -3.66 36.95
C GLU A 237 15.58 -4.32 35.98
N GLU A 238 14.34 -3.83 35.92
CA GLU A 238 13.30 -4.35 35.03
C GLU A 238 13.68 -4.15 33.55
N ILE A 239 14.14 -2.95 33.19
CA ILE A 239 14.50 -2.63 31.80
C ILE A 239 15.76 -3.41 31.38
N ILE A 240 16.74 -3.60 32.27
CA ILE A 240 17.91 -4.44 31.97
C ILE A 240 17.48 -5.89 31.73
N LYS A 241 16.60 -6.45 32.58
CA LYS A 241 16.05 -7.80 32.39
C LYS A 241 15.33 -7.92 31.05
N PHE A 242 14.54 -6.91 30.68
CA PHE A 242 13.85 -6.85 29.39
C PHE A 242 14.84 -6.88 28.20
N ILE A 243 15.85 -6.00 28.19
CA ILE A 243 16.87 -5.94 27.13
C ILE A 243 17.65 -7.26 27.04
N MET A 244 17.95 -7.89 28.18
CA MET A 244 18.66 -9.16 28.24
C MET A 244 17.83 -10.34 27.73
N ALA A 245 16.50 -10.28 27.84
CA ALA A 245 15.61 -11.31 27.32
C ALA A 245 15.54 -11.29 25.78
N GLY A 246 15.79 -10.13 25.14
CA GLY A 246 15.80 -10.00 23.68
C GLY A 246 14.46 -10.33 23.00
N LYS A 247 13.36 -10.27 23.77
CA LYS A 247 11.99 -10.53 23.33
C LYS A 247 11.37 -9.30 22.70
#